data_AF-A0A7C4GFX2-F1
#
_entry.id   AF-A0A7C4GFX2-F1
#
_cell.length_a   1.000
_cell.length_b   1.000
_cell.length_c   1.000
_cell.angle_alpha   90.00
_cell.angle_beta   90.00
_cell.angle_gamma   90.00
#
_symmetry.space_group_name_H-M   'P 1'
#
loop_
_entity.id
_entity.type
_entity.pdbx_description
1 polymer ?
#
loop_
_entity_poly.entity_id
_entity_poly.type
_entity_poly.pdbx_seq_one_letter_code
_entity_poly.pdbx_strand_id
1 'polypeptide(L)'
;MQAHRWILGVVVVVLATSALAQDGERGGRRRGGEDRPGGPGRGDMSLGMMAERLAERLELDAAQKTRFNEVVAQYTAKWDAQEPGRMRELMDEMRTARQNGDDARVAELQEEMRKLGEARRALMNQFYDAVKPILRPEQIQKLDEFRQRMPGGRGPEGAGPRGPMQLIRELPEKLELTAEQKAKFEPLAAKYGQQMQAQREELRPLMQQLREARQAGDEAKADELEEQIQAKRSAASEAFYAEVEAILTDAQKAKLADLRVEAGDTPRAGAGLDIRQVVRAAQKARLTSEQSEQVKQLARDAAKNARDKKIGPEAASKQLVEAIKKILKPEQVSEFDQALKEQAANPRGNRPPPGGRAERGRPGPQ
;
A
#
# COMPACT_ATOMS: atom_id res chain seq x y z
N MET A 1 -12.51 71.92 22.99
CA MET A 1 -13.88 72.32 22.58
C MET A 1 -13.78 73.25 21.39
N GLN A 2 -13.94 72.71 20.17
CA GLN A 2 -14.29 73.40 18.94
C GLN A 2 -14.40 72.32 17.83
N ALA A 3 -15.57 72.30 17.17
CA ALA A 3 -15.92 71.93 15.79
C ALA A 3 -15.08 70.82 15.07
N HIS A 4 -15.66 69.79 14.43
CA HIS A 4 -16.46 69.87 13.21
C HIS A 4 -17.39 68.65 13.02
N ARG A 5 -18.64 68.94 12.62
CA ARG A 5 -19.56 68.05 11.91
C ARG A 5 -19.21 68.09 10.41
N TRP A 6 -19.21 66.96 9.72
CA TRP A 6 -19.65 66.87 8.32
C TRP A 6 -20.35 65.54 8.04
N ILE A 7 -21.51 65.69 7.41
CA ILE A 7 -22.43 64.69 6.87
C ILE A 7 -22.01 64.39 5.43
N LEU A 8 -22.11 63.14 4.97
CA LEU A 8 -22.66 62.82 3.65
C LEU A 8 -22.78 61.30 3.45
N GLY A 9 -24.03 60.84 3.42
CA GLY A 9 -24.41 59.54 2.90
C GLY A 9 -24.51 59.58 1.38
N VAL A 10 -24.18 58.47 0.74
CA VAL A 10 -24.53 58.19 -0.65
C VAL A 10 -25.06 56.77 -0.71
N VAL A 11 -26.37 56.68 -0.94
CA VAL A 11 -27.07 55.50 -1.41
C VAL A 11 -26.95 55.49 -2.93
N VAL A 12 -26.47 54.38 -3.51
CA VAL A 12 -26.66 54.09 -4.93
C VAL A 12 -27.22 52.68 -5.05
N VAL A 13 -28.50 52.63 -5.37
CA VAL A 13 -29.19 51.47 -5.93
C VAL A 13 -29.17 51.64 -7.44
N VAL A 14 -28.59 50.69 -8.18
CA VAL A 14 -28.98 50.43 -9.58
C VAL A 14 -29.04 48.92 -9.80
N LEU A 15 -30.21 48.52 -10.30
CA LEU A 15 -30.66 47.19 -10.66
C LEU A 15 -30.06 46.71 -11.98
N ALA A 16 -29.79 45.40 -12.00
CA ALA A 16 -30.01 44.41 -13.08
C ALA A 16 -29.46 44.68 -14.50
N THR A 17 -28.67 43.73 -15.01
CA THR A 17 -29.17 42.71 -15.96
C THR A 17 -28.11 41.64 -16.26
N SER A 18 -28.54 40.38 -16.14
CA SER A 18 -28.25 39.27 -17.04
C SER A 18 -26.80 38.79 -17.22
N ALA A 19 -26.40 37.83 -16.40
CA ALA A 19 -25.52 36.75 -16.86
C ALA A 19 -26.12 35.41 -16.40
N LEU A 20 -26.51 34.62 -17.39
CA LEU A 20 -27.05 33.26 -17.28
C LEU A 20 -26.04 32.35 -16.56
N ALA A 21 -26.25 32.13 -15.26
CA ALA A 21 -25.65 31.02 -14.55
C ALA A 21 -26.39 29.75 -14.97
N GLN A 22 -25.80 29.06 -15.93
CA GLN A 22 -26.24 27.79 -16.46
C GLN A 22 -26.23 26.77 -15.32
N ASP A 23 -27.45 26.36 -14.90
CA ASP A 23 -27.70 25.26 -13.98
C ASP A 23 -27.07 23.96 -14.52
N GLY A 24 -25.83 23.72 -14.13
CA GLY A 24 -25.15 22.46 -14.26
C GLY A 24 -25.44 21.59 -13.05
N GLU A 25 -26.70 21.16 -12.88
CA GLU A 25 -27.06 20.02 -12.02
C GLU A 25 -26.46 18.71 -12.60
N ARG A 26 -25.14 18.59 -12.51
CA ARG A 26 -24.41 17.31 -12.52
C ARG A 26 -23.78 17.08 -11.14
N GLY A 27 -24.51 17.44 -10.09
CA GLY A 27 -24.26 16.97 -8.74
C GLY A 27 -24.73 15.52 -8.62
N GLY A 28 -23.93 14.59 -9.14
CA GLY A 28 -24.14 13.16 -8.95
C GLY A 28 -24.14 12.84 -7.46
N ARG A 29 -25.31 12.93 -6.82
CA ARG A 29 -25.60 12.30 -5.54
C ARG A 29 -25.25 10.83 -5.73
N ARG A 30 -24.06 10.44 -5.27
CA ARG A 30 -23.80 9.06 -4.85
C ARG A 30 -24.77 8.80 -3.72
N ARG A 31 -25.99 8.43 -4.11
CA ARG A 31 -27.03 7.90 -3.25
C ARG A 31 -26.36 6.73 -2.55
N GLY A 32 -25.92 6.97 -1.32
CA GLY A 32 -25.50 5.93 -0.41
C GLY A 32 -26.66 4.95 -0.38
N GLY A 33 -26.40 3.72 -0.82
CA GLY A 33 -27.35 2.65 -0.69
C GLY A 33 -27.53 2.40 0.80
N GLU A 34 -28.56 3.02 1.37
CA GLU A 34 -28.96 2.96 2.78
C GLU A 34 -29.39 1.54 3.20
N ASP A 35 -29.51 0.61 2.26
CA ASP A 35 -30.11 -0.70 2.48
C ASP A 35 -29.27 -1.90 2.01
N ARG A 36 -27.94 -1.76 1.81
CA ARG A 36 -27.12 -3.00 1.79
C ARG A 36 -26.97 -3.42 3.25
N PRO A 37 -27.61 -4.53 3.70
CA PRO A 37 -27.42 -5.03 5.05
C PRO A 37 -25.92 -5.21 5.20
N GLY A 38 -25.31 -4.42 6.09
CA GLY A 38 -23.87 -4.45 6.26
C GLY A 38 -23.47 -5.90 6.47
N GLY A 39 -22.82 -6.50 5.46
CA GLY A 39 -22.40 -7.90 5.53
C GLY A 39 -21.70 -8.09 6.86
N PRO A 40 -21.95 -9.23 7.56
CA PRO A 40 -21.65 -9.44 8.97
C PRO A 40 -20.36 -8.73 9.25
N GLY A 41 -20.47 -7.62 10.00
CA GLY A 41 -19.41 -6.64 10.06
C GLY A 41 -18.09 -7.35 10.30
N ARG A 42 -16.97 -6.76 9.90
CA ARG A 42 -15.67 -7.13 10.47
C ARG A 42 -15.66 -6.79 11.98
N GLY A 43 -16.64 -7.30 12.71
CA GLY A 43 -16.79 -7.28 14.13
C GLY A 43 -15.65 -8.09 14.68
N ASP A 44 -15.25 -7.66 15.87
CA ASP A 44 -14.13 -8.19 16.61
C ASP A 44 -14.14 -9.72 16.53
N MET A 45 -13.11 -10.31 15.91
CA MET A 45 -13.03 -11.76 15.85
C MET A 45 -12.79 -12.24 17.27
N SER A 46 -13.80 -12.86 17.87
CA SER A 46 -13.67 -13.44 19.21
C SER A 46 -12.53 -14.46 19.24
N LEU A 47 -11.87 -14.58 20.40
CA LEU A 47 -10.80 -15.56 20.56
C LEU A 47 -11.29 -16.98 20.24
N GLY A 48 -12.54 -17.31 20.57
CA GLY A 48 -13.16 -18.60 20.23
C GLY A 48 -13.16 -18.89 18.73
N MET A 49 -13.61 -17.94 17.89
CA MET A 49 -13.60 -18.13 16.43
C MET A 49 -12.18 -18.25 15.88
N MET A 50 -11.21 -17.51 16.45
CA MET A 50 -9.81 -17.61 16.05
C MET A 50 -9.22 -18.97 16.45
N ALA A 51 -9.53 -19.44 17.65
CA ALA A 51 -9.06 -20.70 18.19
C ALA A 51 -9.63 -21.91 17.44
N GLU A 52 -10.90 -21.86 17.05
CA GLU A 52 -11.54 -22.93 16.25
C GLU A 52 -10.84 -23.09 14.89
N ARG A 53 -10.64 -21.98 14.16
CA ARG A 53 -9.87 -21.99 12.90
C ARG A 53 -8.44 -22.47 13.09
N LEU A 54 -7.82 -22.13 14.21
CA LEU A 54 -6.46 -22.58 14.52
C LEU A 54 -6.44 -24.10 14.78
N ALA A 55 -7.39 -24.63 15.55
CA ALA A 55 -7.50 -26.06 15.82
C ALA A 55 -7.69 -26.87 14.53
N GLU A 56 -8.56 -26.41 13.62
CA GLU A 56 -8.75 -27.02 12.30
C GLU A 56 -7.45 -27.03 11.49
N ARG A 57 -6.75 -25.89 11.45
CA ARG A 57 -5.51 -25.75 10.67
C ARG A 57 -4.35 -26.59 11.23
N LEU A 58 -4.30 -26.75 12.55
CA LEU A 58 -3.27 -27.54 13.22
C LEU A 58 -3.55 -29.05 13.16
N GLU A 59 -4.74 -29.47 12.71
CA GLU A 59 -5.14 -30.88 12.63
C GLU A 59 -4.87 -31.60 13.96
N LEU A 60 -5.38 -31.01 15.05
CA LEU A 60 -5.19 -31.55 16.40
C LEU A 60 -5.88 -32.90 16.54
N ASP A 61 -5.19 -33.87 17.14
CA ASP A 61 -5.82 -35.13 17.54
C ASP A 61 -6.76 -34.96 18.75
N ALA A 62 -7.47 -36.02 19.12
CA ALA A 62 -8.45 -35.97 20.22
C ALA A 62 -7.83 -35.57 21.56
N ALA A 63 -6.62 -36.04 21.89
CA ALA A 63 -5.95 -35.73 23.15
C ALA A 63 -5.43 -34.29 23.17
N GLN A 64 -4.85 -33.82 22.05
CA GLN A 64 -4.43 -32.44 21.87
C GLN A 64 -5.61 -31.48 21.93
N LYS A 65 -6.74 -31.82 21.30
CA LYS A 65 -7.95 -30.99 21.25
C LYS A 65 -8.54 -30.74 22.64
N THR A 66 -8.56 -31.76 23.51
CA THR A 66 -8.99 -31.58 24.92
C THR A 66 -8.12 -30.54 25.63
N ARG A 67 -6.79 -30.69 25.60
CA ARG A 67 -5.85 -29.74 26.24
C ARG A 67 -5.93 -28.34 25.60
N PHE A 68 -6.08 -28.27 24.28
CA PHE A 68 -6.24 -27.02 23.56
C PHE A 68 -7.50 -26.28 24.01
N ASN A 69 -8.64 -26.97 24.15
CA ASN A 69 -9.89 -26.37 24.61
C ASN A 69 -9.80 -25.81 26.04
N GLU A 70 -9.05 -26.45 26.93
CA GLU A 70 -8.77 -25.92 28.27
C GLU A 70 -8.00 -24.59 28.21
N VAL A 71 -6.96 -24.53 27.38
CA VAL A 71 -6.20 -23.29 27.12
C VAL A 71 -7.12 -22.22 26.51
N VAL A 72 -7.94 -22.58 25.53
CA VAL A 72 -8.90 -21.64 24.90
C VAL A 72 -9.88 -21.08 25.92
N ALA A 73 -10.48 -21.92 26.77
CA ALA A 73 -11.40 -21.47 27.81
C ALA A 73 -10.74 -20.47 28.77
N GLN A 74 -9.52 -20.78 29.23
CA GLN A 74 -8.74 -19.91 30.11
C GLN A 74 -8.46 -18.54 29.47
N TYR A 75 -8.02 -18.51 28.21
CA TYR A 75 -7.66 -17.27 27.54
C TYR A 75 -8.89 -16.51 27.01
N THR A 76 -10.01 -17.18 26.75
CA THR A 76 -11.27 -16.52 26.37
C THR A 76 -11.79 -15.69 27.53
N ALA A 77 -11.77 -16.23 28.76
CA ALA A 77 -12.13 -15.46 29.96
C ALA A 77 -11.23 -14.22 30.15
N LYS A 78 -9.92 -14.36 29.91
CA LYS A 78 -8.98 -13.21 29.96
C LYS A 78 -9.24 -12.19 28.86
N TRP A 79 -9.61 -12.65 27.67
CA TRP A 79 -9.92 -11.80 26.52
C TRP A 79 -11.20 -11.00 26.74
N ASP A 80 -12.25 -11.67 27.23
CA ASP A 80 -13.54 -11.05 27.52
C ASP A 80 -13.43 -10.03 28.66
N ALA A 81 -12.55 -10.28 29.62
CA ALA A 81 -12.21 -9.31 30.68
C ALA A 81 -11.51 -8.04 30.16
N GLN A 82 -10.95 -8.04 28.94
CA GLN A 82 -10.37 -6.84 28.31
C GLN A 82 -11.38 -6.04 27.47
N GLU A 83 -12.68 -6.21 27.73
CA GLU A 83 -13.77 -5.48 27.10
C GLU A 83 -13.66 -5.50 25.55
N PRO A 84 -14.03 -6.60 24.89
CA PRO A 84 -13.94 -6.71 23.43
C PRO A 84 -14.61 -5.52 22.70
N GLY A 85 -15.69 -4.98 23.26
CA GLY A 85 -16.38 -3.77 22.77
C GLY A 85 -15.58 -2.47 22.87
N ARG A 86 -14.63 -2.33 23.80
CA ARG A 86 -13.94 -1.07 24.10
C ARG A 86 -13.21 -0.50 22.89
N MET A 87 -12.61 -1.34 22.05
CA MET A 87 -11.95 -0.87 20.83
C MET A 87 -12.93 -0.20 19.85
N ARG A 88 -14.16 -0.70 19.77
CA ARG A 88 -15.20 -0.11 18.92
C ARG A 88 -15.68 1.22 19.49
N GLU A 89 -15.93 1.26 20.80
CA GLU A 89 -16.31 2.47 21.52
C GLU A 89 -15.25 3.56 21.36
N LEU A 90 -13.96 3.25 21.57
CA LEU A 90 -12.86 4.19 21.37
C LEU A 90 -12.81 4.75 19.94
N MET A 91 -13.10 3.92 18.93
CA MET A 91 -13.15 4.36 17.54
C MET A 91 -14.34 5.28 17.25
N ASP A 92 -15.49 5.03 17.87
CA ASP A 92 -16.68 5.86 17.75
C ASP A 92 -16.50 7.19 18.53
N GLU A 93 -15.96 7.15 19.75
CA GLU A 93 -15.55 8.31 20.53
C GLU A 93 -14.55 9.18 19.76
N MET A 94 -13.54 8.55 19.11
CA MET A 94 -12.53 9.27 18.34
C MET A 94 -13.12 9.92 17.10
N ARG A 95 -14.14 9.30 16.46
CA ARG A 95 -14.85 9.91 15.34
C ARG A 95 -15.61 11.15 15.80
N THR A 96 -16.31 11.06 16.92
CA THR A 96 -17.05 12.19 17.52
C THR A 96 -16.09 13.33 17.92
N ALA A 97 -14.97 13.01 18.59
CA ALA A 97 -13.95 13.99 18.95
C ALA A 97 -13.40 14.74 17.72
N ARG A 98 -13.13 14.02 16.61
CA ARG A 98 -12.71 14.65 15.35
C ARG A 98 -13.78 15.54 14.73
N GLN A 99 -15.05 15.14 14.78
CA GLN A 99 -16.16 15.96 14.29
C GLN A 99 -16.31 17.26 15.09
N ASN A 100 -16.01 17.22 16.39
CA ASN A 100 -16.04 18.37 17.28
C ASN A 100 -14.75 19.22 17.26
N GLY A 101 -13.71 18.80 16.52
CA GLY A 101 -12.41 19.47 16.51
C GLY A 101 -11.63 19.35 17.83
N ASP A 102 -11.93 18.34 18.66
CA ASP A 102 -11.27 18.11 19.95
C ASP A 102 -10.00 17.26 19.76
N ASP A 103 -8.92 17.90 19.30
CA ASP A 103 -7.65 17.24 19.02
C ASP A 103 -7.00 16.63 20.27
N ALA A 104 -7.19 17.24 21.43
CA ALA A 104 -6.69 16.73 22.71
C ALA A 104 -7.33 15.37 23.03
N ARG A 105 -8.66 15.28 22.92
CA ARG A 105 -9.38 14.02 23.14
C ARG A 105 -9.01 12.97 22.09
N VAL A 106 -8.79 13.36 20.84
CA VAL A 106 -8.30 12.44 19.81
C VAL A 106 -6.95 11.83 20.17
N ALA A 107 -6.03 12.62 20.73
CA ALA A 107 -4.71 12.13 21.15
C ALA A 107 -4.82 11.13 22.32
N GLU A 108 -5.63 11.43 23.33
CA GLU A 108 -5.91 10.53 24.46
C GLU A 108 -6.48 9.19 23.98
N LEU A 109 -7.51 9.22 23.13
CA LEU A 109 -8.16 8.02 22.60
C LEU A 109 -7.21 7.18 21.76
N GLN A 110 -6.30 7.81 21.01
CA GLN A 110 -5.25 7.08 20.28
C GLN A 110 -4.29 6.35 21.23
N GLU A 111 -3.95 6.96 22.36
CA GLU A 111 -3.10 6.33 23.37
C GLU A 111 -3.82 5.17 24.06
N GLU A 112 -5.11 5.33 24.42
CA GLU A 112 -5.94 4.26 24.97
C GLU A 112 -6.05 3.07 23.99
N MET A 113 -6.34 3.35 22.71
CA MET A 113 -6.37 2.31 21.67
C MET A 113 -5.02 1.61 21.53
N ARG A 114 -3.91 2.34 21.61
CA ARG A 114 -2.56 1.75 21.56
C ARG A 114 -2.33 0.81 22.73
N LYS A 115 -2.60 1.24 23.96
CA LYS A 115 -2.45 0.43 25.19
C LYS A 115 -3.32 -0.82 25.14
N LEU A 116 -4.59 -0.66 24.75
CA LEU A 116 -5.52 -1.79 24.58
C LEU A 116 -5.01 -2.78 23.51
N GLY A 117 -4.52 -2.27 22.38
CA GLY A 117 -3.94 -3.08 21.31
C GLY A 117 -2.68 -3.84 21.74
N GLU A 118 -1.81 -3.22 22.54
CA GLU A 118 -0.62 -3.85 23.12
C GLU A 118 -1.00 -4.95 24.13
N ALA A 119 -1.97 -4.69 25.02
CA ALA A 119 -2.48 -5.65 25.98
C ALA A 119 -3.11 -6.88 25.29
N ARG A 120 -3.97 -6.66 24.28
CA ARG A 120 -4.55 -7.73 23.46
C ARG A 120 -3.48 -8.53 22.72
N ARG A 121 -2.45 -7.86 22.17
CA ARG A 121 -1.33 -8.55 21.50
C ARG A 121 -0.51 -9.40 22.47
N ALA A 122 -0.21 -8.87 23.66
CA ALA A 122 0.51 -9.61 24.68
C ALA A 122 -0.27 -10.87 25.11
N LEU A 123 -1.59 -10.74 25.31
CA LEU A 123 -2.47 -11.86 25.64
C LEU A 123 -2.48 -12.92 24.52
N MET A 124 -2.55 -12.51 23.26
CA MET A 124 -2.46 -13.44 22.11
C MET A 124 -1.12 -14.19 22.06
N ASN A 125 -0.01 -13.50 22.33
CA ASN A 125 1.31 -14.15 22.38
C ASN A 125 1.35 -15.21 23.49
N GLN A 126 0.86 -14.87 24.69
CA GLN A 126 0.76 -15.82 25.80
C GLN A 126 -0.13 -17.02 25.47
N PHE A 127 -1.24 -16.80 24.76
CA PHE A 127 -2.09 -17.89 24.26
C PHE A 127 -1.31 -18.83 23.34
N TYR A 128 -0.58 -18.30 22.35
CA TYR A 128 0.24 -19.13 21.46
C TYR A 128 1.36 -19.88 22.19
N ASP A 129 2.02 -19.24 23.15
CA ASP A 129 3.06 -19.86 23.95
C ASP A 129 2.50 -20.98 24.83
N ALA A 130 1.26 -20.86 25.32
CA ALA A 130 0.58 -21.91 26.08
C ALA A 130 0.10 -23.07 25.20
N VAL A 131 -0.20 -22.82 23.92
CA VAL A 131 -0.59 -23.87 22.96
C VAL A 131 0.63 -24.69 22.52
N LYS A 132 1.80 -24.06 22.36
CA LYS A 132 3.01 -24.69 21.80
C LYS A 132 3.41 -26.04 22.43
N PRO A 133 3.37 -26.25 23.76
CA PRO A 133 3.72 -27.53 24.39
C PRO A 133 2.75 -28.68 24.09
N ILE A 134 1.55 -28.39 23.58
CA ILE A 134 0.54 -29.39 23.21
C ILE A 134 0.83 -29.94 21.79
N LEU A 135 1.61 -29.20 20.99
CA LEU A 135 1.80 -29.45 19.57
C LEU A 135 2.99 -30.36 19.26
N ARG A 136 2.87 -31.11 18.17
CA ARG A 136 3.98 -31.82 17.53
C ARG A 136 4.88 -30.83 16.77
N PRO A 137 6.15 -31.18 16.47
CA PRO A 137 7.08 -30.28 15.77
C PRO A 137 6.53 -29.68 14.46
N GLU A 138 5.85 -30.47 13.64
CA GLU A 138 5.25 -30.00 12.38
C GLU A 138 4.09 -29.00 12.61
N GLN A 139 3.31 -29.20 13.67
CA GLN A 139 2.21 -28.32 14.04
C GLN A 139 2.73 -26.98 14.59
N ILE A 140 3.90 -26.97 15.24
CA ILE A 140 4.56 -25.73 15.68
C ILE A 140 4.89 -24.84 14.47
N GLN A 141 5.38 -25.40 13.36
CA GLN A 141 5.61 -24.64 12.13
C GLN A 141 4.31 -24.03 11.58
N LYS A 142 3.22 -24.82 11.53
CA LYS A 142 1.89 -24.33 11.12
C LYS A 142 1.38 -23.20 12.04
N LEU A 143 1.66 -23.28 13.34
CA LEU A 143 1.31 -22.23 14.32
C LEU A 143 2.11 -20.95 14.06
N ASP A 144 3.41 -21.06 13.82
CA ASP A 144 4.28 -19.91 13.54
C ASP A 144 3.86 -19.20 12.23
N GLU A 145 3.54 -19.97 11.18
CA GLU A 145 2.96 -19.41 9.95
C GLU A 145 1.62 -18.72 10.19
N PHE A 146 0.75 -19.32 11.00
CA PHE A 146 -0.56 -18.73 11.32
C PHE A 146 -0.38 -17.39 12.04
N ARG A 147 0.55 -17.33 13.00
CA ARG A 147 0.90 -16.10 13.73
C ARG A 147 1.40 -15.00 12.81
N GLN A 148 2.15 -15.34 11.75
CA GLN A 148 2.63 -14.37 10.75
C GLN A 148 1.51 -13.84 9.84
N ARG A 149 0.46 -14.63 9.58
CA ARG A 149 -0.63 -14.27 8.66
C ARG A 149 -1.75 -13.44 9.30
N MET A 150 -1.86 -13.42 10.63
CA MET A 150 -2.96 -12.73 11.32
C MET A 150 -2.88 -11.19 11.18
N PRO A 151 -3.95 -10.51 10.71
CA PRO A 151 -3.97 -9.06 10.58
C PRO A 151 -3.91 -8.40 11.96
N GLY A 152 -2.76 -7.78 12.28
CA GLY A 152 -2.47 -7.21 13.61
C GLY A 152 -1.34 -7.94 14.35
N GLY A 153 -1.04 -9.17 13.92
CA GLY A 153 0.27 -9.78 14.07
C GLY A 153 1.23 -9.01 13.20
N ARG A 154 1.84 -7.97 13.77
CA ARG A 154 3.01 -7.29 13.19
C ARG A 154 4.23 -8.23 13.31
N GLY A 155 4.07 -9.48 12.90
CA GLY A 155 5.19 -10.27 12.44
C GLY A 155 5.74 -9.59 11.18
N PRO A 156 7.02 -9.76 10.85
CA PRO A 156 7.68 -9.10 9.72
C PRO A 156 7.03 -9.35 8.32
N GLU A 157 5.98 -10.17 8.21
CA GLU A 157 5.35 -10.64 6.96
C GLU A 157 3.85 -10.31 6.79
N GLY A 158 3.27 -9.42 7.60
CA GLY A 158 1.85 -9.06 7.50
C GLY A 158 1.45 -8.48 6.13
N ALA A 159 0.65 -9.25 5.39
CA ALA A 159 0.20 -9.07 4.00
C ALA A 159 -0.60 -7.78 3.71
N GLY A 160 0.09 -6.64 3.68
CA GLY A 160 -0.19 -5.61 2.67
C GLY A 160 0.38 -6.02 1.30
N PRO A 161 0.18 -5.24 0.23
CA PRO A 161 0.98 -5.40 -0.98
C PRO A 161 2.45 -5.52 -0.56
N ARG A 162 3.14 -6.61 -0.97
CA ARG A 162 4.51 -6.98 -0.55
C ARG A 162 5.33 -5.71 -0.35
N GLY A 163 5.55 -5.35 0.92
CA GLY A 163 6.34 -4.16 1.21
C GLY A 163 7.77 -4.39 0.72
N PRO A 164 8.53 -3.33 0.38
CA PRO A 164 9.91 -3.46 -0.08
C PRO A 164 10.78 -4.31 0.89
N MET A 165 10.52 -4.25 2.19
CA MET A 165 11.20 -5.08 3.20
C MET A 165 10.94 -6.58 3.04
N GLN A 166 9.75 -6.97 2.58
CA GLN A 166 9.42 -8.38 2.37
C GLN A 166 10.20 -8.93 1.17
N LEU A 167 10.29 -8.17 0.07
CA LEU A 167 11.13 -8.57 -1.05
C LEU A 167 12.57 -8.79 -0.58
N ILE A 168 13.14 -7.86 0.19
CA ILE A 168 14.51 -7.94 0.68
C ILE A 168 14.73 -9.20 1.52
N ARG A 169 13.77 -9.58 2.37
CA ARG A 169 13.84 -10.81 3.16
C ARG A 169 13.83 -12.07 2.29
N GLU A 170 13.08 -12.04 1.19
CA GLU A 170 12.94 -13.15 0.24
C GLU A 170 14.08 -13.18 -0.81
N LEU A 171 14.89 -12.12 -0.94
CA LEU A 171 15.96 -12.05 -1.95
C LEU A 171 16.96 -13.21 -1.88
N PRO A 172 17.45 -13.63 -0.70
CA PRO A 172 18.40 -14.74 -0.61
C PRO A 172 17.90 -16.04 -1.24
N GLU A 173 16.62 -16.34 -1.08
CA GLU A 173 15.97 -17.53 -1.63
C GLU A 173 15.64 -17.34 -3.10
N LYS A 174 15.03 -16.19 -3.45
CA LYS A 174 14.65 -15.89 -4.84
C LYS A 174 15.84 -15.77 -5.78
N LEU A 175 16.98 -15.28 -5.32
CA LEU A 175 18.21 -15.18 -6.10
C LEU A 175 19.10 -16.42 -5.97
N GLU A 176 18.68 -17.41 -5.18
CA GLU A 176 19.45 -18.64 -4.94
C GLU A 176 20.89 -18.30 -4.52
N LEU A 177 21.04 -17.41 -3.53
CA LEU A 177 22.35 -16.95 -3.08
C LEU A 177 23.16 -18.11 -2.48
N THR A 178 24.45 -18.16 -2.80
CA THR A 178 25.39 -19.11 -2.18
C THR A 178 25.58 -18.79 -0.70
N ALA A 179 26.13 -19.73 0.08
CA ALA A 179 26.41 -19.51 1.50
C ALA A 179 27.29 -18.28 1.75
N GLU A 180 28.31 -18.06 0.92
CA GLU A 180 29.20 -16.89 0.99
C GLU A 180 28.47 -15.59 0.67
N GLN A 181 27.59 -15.60 -0.33
CA GLN A 181 26.77 -14.43 -0.68
C GLN A 181 25.78 -14.09 0.43
N LYS A 182 25.13 -15.11 1.03
CA LYS A 182 24.22 -14.92 2.17
C LYS A 182 24.91 -14.26 3.35
N ALA A 183 26.12 -14.72 3.69
CA ALA A 183 26.93 -14.11 4.76
C ALA A 183 27.26 -12.63 4.50
N LYS A 184 27.47 -12.23 3.23
CA LYS A 184 27.65 -10.82 2.86
C LYS A 184 26.35 -10.03 2.80
N PHE A 185 25.24 -10.68 2.45
CA PHE A 185 23.92 -10.05 2.31
C PHE A 185 23.30 -9.66 3.66
N GLU A 186 23.41 -10.51 4.68
CA GLU A 186 22.83 -10.25 6.01
C GLU A 186 23.20 -8.89 6.62
N PRO A 187 24.49 -8.48 6.70
CA PRO A 187 24.83 -7.16 7.23
C PRO A 187 24.31 -6.01 6.35
N LEU A 188 24.22 -6.18 5.03
CA LEU A 188 23.62 -5.19 4.13
C LEU A 188 22.13 -5.02 4.42
N ALA A 189 21.40 -6.12 4.59
CA ALA A 189 19.98 -6.11 4.92
C ALA A 189 19.71 -5.50 6.31
N ALA A 190 20.56 -5.80 7.30
CA ALA A 190 20.48 -5.20 8.64
C ALA A 190 20.72 -3.69 8.62
N LYS A 191 21.78 -3.23 7.93
CA LYS A 191 22.10 -1.82 7.72
C LYS A 191 20.93 -1.09 7.03
N TYR A 192 20.39 -1.68 5.96
CA TYR A 192 19.24 -1.11 5.27
C TYR A 192 17.99 -1.03 6.17
N GLY A 193 17.73 -2.06 6.98
CA GLY A 193 16.64 -2.04 7.96
C GLY A 193 16.76 -0.87 8.95
N GLN A 194 17.96 -0.61 9.46
CA GLN A 194 18.25 0.54 10.34
C GLN A 194 18.08 1.87 9.60
N GLN A 195 18.60 2.00 8.38
CA GLN A 195 18.45 3.20 7.54
C GLN A 195 16.96 3.50 7.26
N MET A 196 16.17 2.48 6.95
CA MET A 196 14.73 2.63 6.73
C MET A 196 13.99 3.04 8.00
N GLN A 197 14.44 2.59 9.17
CA GLN A 197 13.89 3.04 10.45
C GLN A 197 14.19 4.52 10.70
N ALA A 198 15.44 4.95 10.57
CA ALA A 198 15.83 6.35 10.71
C ALA A 198 15.11 7.25 9.68
N GLN A 199 15.08 6.83 8.43
CA GLN A 199 14.37 7.53 7.37
C GLN A 199 12.87 7.63 7.65
N ARG A 200 12.25 6.63 8.30
CA ARG A 200 10.84 6.73 8.68
C ARG A 200 10.60 7.86 9.67
N GLU A 201 11.53 8.10 10.59
CA GLU A 201 11.47 9.21 11.54
C GLU A 201 11.65 10.55 10.82
N GLU A 202 12.61 10.64 9.89
CA GLU A 202 12.80 11.84 9.05
C GLU A 202 11.60 12.15 8.15
N LEU A 203 10.94 11.12 7.61
CA LEU A 203 9.78 11.30 6.73
C LEU A 203 8.50 11.64 7.50
N ARG A 204 8.47 11.45 8.82
CA ARG A 204 7.29 11.69 9.66
C ARG A 204 6.77 13.14 9.55
N PRO A 205 7.60 14.20 9.68
CA PRO A 205 7.15 15.57 9.50
C PRO A 205 6.65 15.85 8.07
N LEU A 206 7.32 15.34 7.03
CA LEU A 206 6.88 15.52 5.63
C LEU A 206 5.51 14.89 5.38
N MET A 207 5.25 13.71 5.96
CA MET A 207 3.95 13.05 5.88
C MET A 207 2.84 13.83 6.59
N GLN A 208 3.17 14.50 7.69
CA GLN A 208 2.24 15.39 8.38
C GLN A 208 1.93 16.62 7.51
N GLN A 209 2.96 17.29 6.99
CA GLN A 209 2.79 18.42 6.07
C GLN A 209 1.99 18.05 4.82
N LEU A 210 2.20 16.84 4.28
CA LEU A 210 1.46 16.34 3.11
C LEU A 210 -0.04 16.18 3.44
N ARG A 211 -0.36 15.73 4.66
CA ARG A 211 -1.74 15.62 5.13
C ARG A 211 -2.38 17.00 5.25
N GLU A 212 -1.67 17.96 5.84
CA GLU A 212 -2.13 19.34 6.02
C GLU A 212 -2.36 20.02 4.67
N ALA A 213 -1.42 19.90 3.72
CA ALA A 213 -1.57 20.47 2.37
C ALA A 213 -2.82 19.94 1.66
N ARG A 214 -3.07 18.62 1.73
CA ARG A 214 -4.28 18.01 1.17
C ARG A 214 -5.56 18.46 1.87
N GLN A 215 -5.54 18.64 3.18
CA GLN A 215 -6.70 19.15 3.92
C GLN A 215 -7.01 20.60 3.54
N ALA A 216 -5.99 21.40 3.26
CA ALA A 216 -6.11 22.78 2.79
C ALA A 216 -6.46 22.90 1.29
N GLY A 217 -6.45 21.80 0.52
CA GLY A 217 -6.63 21.81 -0.92
C GLY A 217 -5.43 22.37 -1.71
N ASP A 218 -4.27 22.47 -1.08
CA ASP A 218 -3.02 22.93 -1.71
C ASP A 218 -2.35 21.76 -2.45
N GLU A 219 -2.87 21.46 -3.64
CA GLU A 219 -2.40 20.35 -4.47
C GLU A 219 -0.94 20.54 -4.92
N ALA A 220 -0.51 21.78 -5.20
CA ALA A 220 0.86 22.06 -5.64
C ALA A 220 1.88 21.68 -4.56
N LYS A 221 1.63 22.08 -3.30
CA LYS A 221 2.47 21.70 -2.17
C LYS A 221 2.38 20.21 -1.85
N ALA A 222 1.20 19.61 -2.00
CA ALA A 222 1.04 18.17 -1.80
C ALA A 222 1.87 17.37 -2.81
N ASP A 223 1.86 17.74 -4.09
CA ASP A 223 2.66 17.10 -5.13
C ASP A 223 4.17 17.27 -4.86
N GLU A 224 4.62 18.47 -4.47
CA GLU A 224 6.02 18.71 -4.07
C GLU A 224 6.46 17.80 -2.90
N LEU A 225 5.64 17.71 -1.85
CA LEU A 225 5.93 16.88 -0.69
C LEU A 225 5.92 15.39 -1.04
N GLU A 226 5.03 14.94 -1.92
CA GLU A 226 5.04 13.57 -2.44
C GLU A 226 6.36 13.26 -3.17
N GLU A 227 6.84 14.17 -4.02
CA GLU A 227 8.12 14.02 -4.71
C GLU A 227 9.30 13.95 -3.74
N GLN A 228 9.36 14.82 -2.74
CA GLN A 228 10.43 14.81 -1.72
C GLN A 228 10.43 13.50 -0.91
N ILE A 229 9.25 13.04 -0.46
CA ILE A 229 9.09 11.78 0.26
C ILE A 229 9.54 10.61 -0.62
N GLN A 230 9.14 10.62 -1.89
CA GLN A 230 9.48 9.57 -2.83
C GLN A 230 10.98 9.53 -3.12
N ALA A 231 11.60 10.68 -3.40
CA ALA A 231 13.03 10.81 -3.68
C ALA A 231 13.88 10.27 -2.52
N LYS A 232 13.52 10.63 -1.28
CA LYS A 232 14.17 10.08 -0.07
C LYS A 232 14.04 8.56 -0.04
N ARG A 233 12.83 8.02 -0.18
CA ARG A 233 12.59 6.56 -0.17
C ARG A 233 13.38 5.83 -1.25
N SER A 234 13.38 6.33 -2.49
CA SER A 234 14.09 5.69 -3.59
C SER A 234 15.61 5.72 -3.40
N ALA A 235 16.17 6.82 -2.87
CA ALA A 235 17.62 6.92 -2.70
C ALA A 235 18.19 5.83 -1.78
N ALA A 236 17.50 5.52 -0.67
CA ALA A 236 17.89 4.44 0.23
C ALA A 236 17.81 3.07 -0.45
N SER A 237 16.70 2.79 -1.14
CA SER A 237 16.51 1.54 -1.89
C SER A 237 17.58 1.33 -2.96
N GLU A 238 17.86 2.36 -3.78
CA GLU A 238 18.85 2.28 -4.86
C GLU A 238 20.26 2.01 -4.31
N ALA A 239 20.65 2.67 -3.21
CA ALA A 239 21.93 2.43 -2.56
C ALA A 239 22.06 0.97 -2.09
N PHE A 240 21.00 0.42 -1.47
CA PHE A 240 20.96 -0.98 -1.05
C PHE A 240 21.11 -1.94 -2.23
N TYR A 241 20.34 -1.77 -3.31
CA TYR A 241 20.45 -2.67 -4.47
C TYR A 241 21.80 -2.57 -5.17
N ALA A 242 22.44 -1.39 -5.19
CA ALA A 242 23.80 -1.26 -5.71
C ALA A 242 24.81 -2.08 -4.87
N GLU A 243 24.70 -2.04 -3.54
CA GLU A 243 25.53 -2.85 -2.64
C GLU A 243 25.27 -4.36 -2.81
N VAL A 244 24.01 -4.76 -2.99
CA VAL A 244 23.64 -6.16 -3.26
C VAL A 244 24.21 -6.63 -4.60
N GLU A 245 24.10 -5.84 -5.67
CA GLU A 245 24.59 -6.25 -6.99
C GLU A 245 26.09 -6.48 -7.07
N ALA A 246 26.86 -5.81 -6.20
CA ALA A 246 28.30 -6.02 -6.10
C ALA A 246 28.67 -7.45 -5.63
N ILE A 247 27.76 -8.16 -4.96
CA ILE A 247 27.97 -9.54 -4.50
C ILE A 247 27.29 -10.60 -5.39
N LEU A 248 26.52 -10.18 -6.40
CA LEU A 248 25.77 -11.07 -7.29
C LEU A 248 26.56 -11.45 -8.55
N THR A 249 26.28 -12.64 -9.08
CA THR A 249 26.67 -13.02 -10.44
C THR A 249 25.80 -12.28 -11.47
N ASP A 250 26.23 -12.24 -12.74
CA ASP A 250 25.46 -11.53 -13.78
C ASP A 250 24.07 -12.14 -14.02
N ALA A 251 23.93 -13.46 -13.88
CA ALA A 251 22.63 -14.13 -13.93
C ALA A 251 21.70 -13.69 -12.79
N GLN A 252 22.24 -13.58 -11.56
CA GLN A 252 21.48 -13.12 -10.40
C GLN A 252 21.11 -11.63 -10.51
N LYS A 253 21.99 -10.78 -11.06
CA LYS A 253 21.67 -9.36 -11.33
C LYS A 253 20.48 -9.21 -12.28
N ALA A 254 20.41 -10.02 -13.34
CA ALA A 254 19.26 -10.02 -14.24
C ALA A 254 17.96 -10.43 -13.52
N LYS A 255 18.02 -11.48 -12.68
CA LYS A 255 16.88 -11.93 -11.86
C LYS A 255 16.44 -10.86 -10.85
N LEU A 256 17.39 -10.16 -10.23
CA LEU A 256 17.11 -9.05 -9.32
C LEU A 256 16.39 -7.90 -10.04
N ALA A 257 16.81 -7.54 -11.26
CA ALA A 257 16.15 -6.51 -12.05
C ALA A 257 14.67 -6.85 -12.32
N ASP A 258 14.38 -8.10 -12.69
CA ASP A 258 13.00 -8.59 -12.87
C ASP A 258 12.18 -8.52 -11.59
N LEU A 259 12.75 -8.95 -10.45
CA LEU A 259 12.09 -8.89 -9.14
C LEU A 259 11.76 -7.45 -8.72
N ARG A 260 12.64 -6.48 -9.01
CA ARG A 260 12.40 -5.05 -8.76
C ARG A 260 11.25 -4.52 -9.62
N VAL A 261 11.17 -4.93 -10.88
CA VAL A 261 10.06 -4.60 -11.77
C VAL A 261 8.74 -5.20 -11.28
N GLU A 262 8.74 -6.45 -10.80
CA GLU A 262 7.55 -7.08 -10.23
C GLU A 262 7.07 -6.36 -8.95
N ALA A 263 8.01 -5.98 -8.08
CA ALA A 263 7.71 -5.40 -6.77
C ALA A 263 7.24 -3.95 -6.79
N GLY A 264 7.07 -3.32 -7.95
CA GLY A 264 6.68 -1.92 -8.01
C GLY A 264 7.85 -0.95 -7.85
N ASP A 265 9.08 -1.44 -7.73
CA ASP A 265 10.29 -0.67 -7.39
C ASP A 265 11.11 -0.29 -8.65
N THR A 266 10.42 0.20 -9.68
CA THR A 266 11.11 0.91 -10.77
C THR A 266 11.27 2.37 -10.36
N PRO A 267 12.41 3.02 -10.68
CA PRO A 267 12.53 4.46 -10.58
C PRO A 267 11.34 5.06 -11.32
N ARG A 268 10.43 5.69 -10.58
CA ARG A 268 9.34 6.41 -11.22
C ARG A 268 10.02 7.56 -11.96
N ALA A 269 10.10 7.44 -13.28
CA ALA A 269 10.42 8.59 -14.13
C ALA A 269 9.50 9.74 -13.70
N GLY A 270 9.95 10.99 -13.80
CA GLY A 270 9.12 12.17 -13.51
C GLY A 270 7.83 12.21 -14.34
N ALA A 271 7.20 13.37 -14.54
CA ALA A 271 5.91 13.50 -15.25
C ALA A 271 5.83 12.88 -16.69
N GLY A 272 6.89 12.27 -17.21
CA GLY A 272 6.89 11.47 -18.43
C GLY A 272 6.37 10.04 -18.25
N LEU A 273 6.13 9.37 -19.39
CA LEU A 273 5.72 7.97 -19.45
C LEU A 273 6.78 7.07 -18.79
N ASP A 274 6.41 6.37 -17.72
CA ASP A 274 7.24 5.31 -17.12
C ASP A 274 7.32 4.12 -18.11
N ILE A 275 8.46 3.42 -18.17
CA ILE A 275 8.65 2.17 -18.90
C ILE A 275 7.48 1.21 -18.65
N ARG A 276 6.97 1.13 -17.42
CA ARG A 276 5.80 0.30 -17.10
C ARG A 276 4.52 0.76 -17.81
N GLN A 277 4.31 2.06 -17.90
CA GLN A 277 3.17 2.64 -18.61
C GLN A 277 3.25 2.33 -20.10
N VAL A 278 4.45 2.45 -20.67
CA VAL A 278 4.74 2.08 -22.06
C VAL A 278 4.44 0.59 -22.30
N VAL A 279 4.92 -0.32 -21.46
CA VAL A 279 4.63 -1.76 -21.59
C VAL A 279 3.13 -2.06 -21.48
N ARG A 280 2.43 -1.45 -20.52
CA ARG A 280 0.97 -1.61 -20.39
C ARG A 280 0.21 -1.07 -21.60
N ALA A 281 0.67 0.05 -22.17
CA ALA A 281 0.08 0.59 -23.39
C ALA A 281 0.28 -0.38 -24.54
N ALA A 282 1.47 -0.96 -24.68
CA ALA A 282 1.74 -1.97 -25.70
C ALA A 282 0.84 -3.21 -25.54
N GLN A 283 0.61 -3.68 -24.31
CA GLN A 283 -0.29 -4.81 -24.04
C GLN A 283 -1.76 -4.56 -24.46
N LYS A 284 -2.20 -3.31 -24.55
CA LYS A 284 -3.53 -2.96 -25.08
C LYS A 284 -3.62 -3.14 -26.60
N ALA A 285 -2.50 -3.11 -27.33
CA ALA A 285 -2.44 -3.18 -28.79
C ALA A 285 -2.49 -4.61 -29.36
N ARG A 286 -3.12 -5.55 -28.64
CA ARG A 286 -3.36 -6.95 -29.04
C ARG A 286 -2.10 -7.63 -29.60
N LEU A 287 -1.05 -7.68 -28.79
CA LEU A 287 0.24 -8.26 -29.17
C LEU A 287 0.13 -9.77 -29.44
N THR A 288 0.90 -10.28 -30.40
CA THR A 288 1.16 -11.72 -30.50
C THR A 288 2.01 -12.20 -29.31
N SER A 289 2.08 -13.52 -29.10
CA SER A 289 2.96 -14.11 -28.08
C SER A 289 4.42 -13.70 -28.27
N GLU A 290 4.91 -13.72 -29.50
CA GLU A 290 6.27 -13.31 -29.86
C GLU A 290 6.51 -11.81 -29.62
N GLN A 291 5.60 -10.94 -30.05
CA GLN A 291 5.68 -9.50 -29.80
C GLN A 291 5.67 -9.19 -28.30
N SER A 292 4.84 -9.89 -27.52
CA SER A 292 4.79 -9.73 -26.06
C SER A 292 6.14 -10.03 -25.40
N GLU A 293 6.82 -11.10 -25.81
CA GLU A 293 8.16 -11.42 -25.29
C GLU A 293 9.21 -10.38 -25.73
N GLN A 294 9.14 -9.91 -26.98
CA GLN A 294 10.03 -8.83 -27.46
C GLN A 294 9.82 -7.53 -26.68
N VAL A 295 8.57 -7.14 -26.39
CA VAL A 295 8.26 -5.95 -25.56
C VAL A 295 8.86 -6.10 -24.16
N LYS A 296 8.76 -7.27 -23.53
CA LYS A 296 9.37 -7.52 -22.21
C LYS A 296 10.90 -7.37 -22.26
N GLN A 297 11.54 -7.91 -23.29
CA GLN A 297 12.99 -7.81 -23.46
C GLN A 297 13.42 -6.36 -23.69
N LEU A 298 12.74 -5.63 -24.58
CA LEU A 298 13.00 -4.21 -24.80
C LEU A 298 12.81 -3.38 -23.53
N ALA A 299 11.81 -3.70 -22.71
CA ALA A 299 11.58 -3.01 -21.44
C ALA A 299 12.71 -3.26 -20.42
N ARG A 300 13.23 -4.50 -20.34
CA ARG A 300 14.42 -4.82 -19.53
C ARG A 300 15.64 -4.04 -20.00
N ASP A 301 15.87 -4.00 -21.31
CA ASP A 301 17.00 -3.29 -21.92
C ASP A 301 16.89 -1.77 -21.70
N ALA A 302 15.69 -1.21 -21.83
CA ALA A 302 15.42 0.19 -21.54
C ALA A 302 15.65 0.52 -20.05
N ALA A 303 15.17 -0.33 -19.13
CA ALA A 303 15.39 -0.14 -17.69
C ALA A 303 16.89 -0.23 -17.34
N LYS A 304 17.59 -1.19 -17.95
CA LYS A 304 19.05 -1.32 -17.81
C LYS A 304 19.78 -0.10 -18.36
N ASN A 305 19.43 0.38 -19.56
CA ASN A 305 20.06 1.56 -20.16
C ASN A 305 19.77 2.84 -19.35
N ALA A 306 18.56 3.00 -18.82
CA ALA A 306 18.20 4.12 -17.94
C ALA A 306 19.13 4.19 -16.72
N ARG A 307 19.49 3.02 -16.18
CA ARG A 307 20.37 2.87 -15.03
C ARG A 307 21.84 3.01 -15.37
N ASP A 308 22.32 2.23 -16.33
CA ASP A 308 23.76 2.06 -16.62
C ASP A 308 24.31 3.20 -17.48
N LYS A 309 23.53 3.70 -18.46
CA LYS A 309 24.04 4.58 -19.52
C LYS A 309 23.72 6.05 -19.33
N LYS A 310 23.21 6.46 -18.17
CA LYS A 310 22.89 7.87 -17.84
C LYS A 310 21.96 8.59 -18.84
N ILE A 311 21.27 7.89 -19.74
CA ILE A 311 20.31 8.53 -20.66
C ILE A 311 19.06 9.05 -19.93
N GLY A 312 18.90 8.71 -18.66
CA GLY A 312 17.76 9.12 -17.84
C GLY A 312 16.51 8.30 -18.19
N PRO A 313 15.55 8.22 -17.25
CA PRO A 313 14.39 7.36 -17.41
C PRO A 313 13.46 7.85 -18.53
N GLU A 314 13.37 9.16 -18.77
CA GLU A 314 12.54 9.72 -19.84
C GLU A 314 13.06 9.35 -21.25
N ALA A 315 14.38 9.48 -21.48
CA ALA A 315 14.95 9.12 -22.77
C ALA A 315 14.89 7.60 -23.00
N ALA A 316 15.07 6.80 -21.93
CA ALA A 316 14.90 5.35 -22.01
C ALA A 316 13.45 4.97 -22.38
N SER A 317 12.44 5.62 -21.79
CA SER A 317 11.04 5.42 -22.18
C SER A 317 10.77 5.83 -23.62
N LYS A 318 11.33 6.96 -24.09
CA LYS A 318 11.22 7.39 -25.49
C LYS A 318 11.86 6.36 -26.44
N GLN A 319 13.05 5.86 -26.12
CA GLN A 319 13.70 4.80 -26.89
C GLN A 319 12.89 3.51 -26.90
N LEU A 320 12.26 3.16 -25.77
CA LEU A 320 11.39 2.00 -25.67
C LEU A 320 10.15 2.14 -26.56
N VAL A 321 9.50 3.31 -26.56
CA VAL A 321 8.35 3.59 -27.43
C VAL A 321 8.73 3.37 -28.90
N GLU A 322 9.85 3.95 -29.35
CA GLU A 322 10.32 3.80 -30.73
C GLU A 322 10.70 2.36 -31.07
N ALA A 323 11.31 1.62 -30.14
CA ALA A 323 11.66 0.22 -30.34
C ALA A 323 10.40 -0.67 -30.45
N ILE A 324 9.38 -0.41 -29.62
CA ILE A 324 8.10 -1.12 -29.69
C ILE A 324 7.41 -0.84 -31.02
N LYS A 325 7.37 0.41 -31.48
CA LYS A 325 6.75 0.75 -32.78
C LYS A 325 7.33 -0.03 -33.97
N LYS A 326 8.63 -0.39 -33.92
CA LYS A 326 9.30 -1.16 -34.98
C LYS A 326 8.89 -2.63 -35.06
N ILE A 327 8.42 -3.22 -33.96
CA ILE A 327 7.99 -4.63 -33.91
C ILE A 327 6.46 -4.78 -34.05
N LEU A 328 5.72 -3.67 -34.03
CA LEU A 328 4.27 -3.64 -34.19
C LEU A 328 3.87 -3.52 -35.66
N LYS A 329 2.72 -4.11 -36.01
CA LYS A 329 2.06 -3.85 -37.30
C LYS A 329 1.52 -2.41 -37.34
N PRO A 330 1.32 -1.80 -38.53
CA PRO A 330 0.82 -0.43 -38.64
C PRO A 330 -0.49 -0.18 -37.86
N GLU A 331 -1.41 -1.12 -37.89
CA GLU A 331 -2.69 -1.04 -37.15
C GLU A 331 -2.47 -1.04 -35.62
N GLN A 332 -1.55 -1.87 -35.12
CA GLN A 332 -1.20 -1.95 -33.69
C GLN A 332 -0.46 -0.69 -33.20
N VAL A 333 0.32 -0.04 -34.06
CA VAL A 333 0.98 1.24 -33.72
C VAL A 333 -0.06 2.30 -33.35
N SER A 334 -1.17 2.37 -34.09
CA SER A 334 -2.25 3.31 -33.78
C SER A 334 -2.92 3.02 -32.42
N GLU A 335 -3.21 1.74 -32.12
CA GLU A 335 -3.75 1.33 -30.81
C GLU A 335 -2.77 1.64 -29.66
N PHE A 336 -1.49 1.42 -29.89
CA PHE A 336 -0.42 1.70 -28.94
C PHE A 336 -0.30 3.21 -28.64
N ASP A 337 -0.28 4.05 -29.68
CA ASP A 337 -0.21 5.50 -29.53
C ASP A 337 -1.44 6.07 -28.81
N GLN A 338 -2.63 5.55 -29.11
CA GLN A 338 -3.85 5.90 -28.39
C GLN A 338 -3.75 5.49 -26.90
N ALA A 339 -3.27 4.28 -26.62
CA ALA A 339 -3.08 3.81 -25.25
C ALA A 339 -2.04 4.64 -24.47
N LEU A 340 -0.97 5.10 -25.12
CA LEU A 340 -0.01 6.02 -24.52
C LEU A 340 -0.66 7.38 -24.19
N LYS A 341 -1.46 7.93 -25.10
CA LYS A 341 -2.18 9.19 -24.91
C LYS A 341 -3.19 9.10 -23.76
N GLU A 342 -3.94 8.00 -23.67
CA GLU A 342 -4.85 7.73 -22.54
C GLU A 342 -4.12 7.67 -21.20
N GLN A 343 -2.95 7.02 -21.16
CA GLN A 343 -2.17 6.93 -19.93
C GLN A 343 -1.56 8.26 -19.51
N ALA A 344 -1.11 9.07 -20.48
CA ALA A 344 -0.62 10.42 -20.23
C ALA A 344 -1.73 11.37 -19.77
N ALA A 345 -2.95 11.23 -20.31
CA ALA A 345 -4.11 12.04 -19.93
C ALA A 345 -4.69 11.66 -18.56
N ASN A 346 -4.45 10.43 -18.09
CA ASN A 346 -4.98 9.96 -16.81
C ASN A 346 -3.94 9.20 -15.97
N PRO A 347 -2.91 9.90 -15.43
CA PRO A 347 -1.86 9.26 -14.66
C PRO A 347 -2.37 8.60 -13.37
N ARG A 348 -3.52 9.03 -12.85
CA ARG A 348 -4.17 8.50 -11.63
C ARG A 348 -5.22 7.42 -11.92
N GLY A 349 -5.80 7.36 -13.11
CA GLY A 349 -6.93 6.47 -13.46
C GLY A 349 -6.61 4.99 -13.53
N ASN A 350 -5.33 4.63 -13.57
CA ASN A 350 -4.87 3.24 -13.54
C ASN A 350 -4.54 2.72 -12.13
N ARG A 351 -4.77 3.50 -11.06
CA ARG A 351 -4.88 2.90 -9.73
C ARG A 351 -6.21 2.16 -9.68
N PRO A 352 -6.24 0.84 -9.45
CA PRO A 352 -7.51 0.18 -9.17
C PRO A 352 -8.19 0.98 -8.05
N PRO A 353 -9.48 1.36 -8.22
CA PRO A 353 -10.15 2.19 -7.24
C PRO A 353 -9.99 1.54 -5.87
N PRO A 354 -9.51 2.27 -4.85
CA PRO A 354 -9.28 1.70 -3.54
C PRO A 354 -10.60 1.13 -3.02
N GLY A 355 -10.71 -0.20 -2.98
CA GLY A 355 -11.90 -0.93 -2.53
C GLY A 355 -12.86 -1.45 -3.61
N GLY A 356 -12.63 -1.20 -4.91
CA GLY A 356 -13.49 -1.71 -5.97
C GLY A 356 -13.13 -3.12 -6.41
N ARG A 357 -13.48 -4.15 -5.63
CA ARG A 357 -13.51 -5.52 -6.14
C ARG A 357 -14.61 -5.53 -7.21
N ALA A 358 -14.23 -5.52 -8.49
CA ALA A 358 -15.18 -5.65 -9.59
C ALA A 358 -16.12 -6.82 -9.28
N GLU A 359 -17.42 -6.52 -9.15
CA GLU A 359 -18.47 -7.53 -9.09
C GLU A 359 -18.34 -8.37 -10.35
N ARG A 360 -17.61 -9.50 -10.24
CA ARG A 360 -17.69 -10.55 -11.25
C ARG A 360 -19.11 -11.04 -11.19
N GLY A 361 -19.89 -10.66 -12.20
CA GLY A 361 -21.27 -11.09 -12.39
C GLY A 361 -21.35 -12.59 -12.16
N ARG A 362 -22.00 -12.96 -11.06
CA ARG A 362 -22.40 -14.35 -10.81
C ARG A 362 -23.50 -14.61 -11.85
N PRO A 363 -23.37 -15.61 -12.75
CA PRO A 363 -24.45 -15.96 -13.64
C PRO A 363 -25.65 -16.33 -12.77
N GLY A 364 -26.79 -15.70 -13.05
CA GLY A 364 -28.05 -16.00 -12.35
C GLY A 364 -28.42 -17.47 -12.55
N PRO A 365 -29.09 -18.09 -11.56
CA PRO A 365 -29.65 -19.41 -11.76
C PRO A 365 -30.70 -19.36 -12.88
N GLN A 366 -30.59 -20.29 -13.83
CA GLN A 366 -31.66 -20.60 -14.78
C GLN A 366 -32.75 -21.40 -14.10
#